data_AF-A0A1L8CNY0-F1
#
_entry.id   AF-A0A1L8CNY0-F1
#
_cell.length_a   1.000
_cell.length_b   1.000
_cell.length_c   1.000
_cell.angle_alpha   90.00
_cell.angle_beta   90.00
_cell.angle_gamma   90.00
#
_symmetry.space_group_name_H-M   'P 1'
#
loop_
_entity.id
_entity.type
_entity.pdbx_description
1 polymer ?
#
loop_
_entity_poly.entity_id
_entity_poly.type
_entity_poly.pdbx_seq_one_letter_code
_entity_poly.pdbx_strand_id
1 'polypeptide(L)'
;MNESILGTIQPIRHGLFMAVLALLFGALWAAYMATHHEQLHGAFEAQVEKKQQAEMKHLMEGMDMETMSMDHSHSAGTAVGHHQAVTPDYFSDGHDDASGHEAGAQHSHSGSLAKDAMQRLLRGHIHFMGIGVLAAVLLLITAFTSLKNCWKYVLGFTFGIGALAYPPAWILMGFRTVELGPEAAEASVMWLFGPAVALLMASMAAVSVVLLLETLFLQNRIPILKNCFIDRKGG
;
A
#
# COMPACT_ATOMS: atom_id res chain seq x y z
N MET A 1 12.35 -41.19 10.19
CA MET A 1 12.15 -39.77 10.61
C MET A 1 11.76 -38.85 9.44
N ASN A 2 12.26 -39.04 8.22
CA ASN A 2 11.95 -38.12 7.09
C ASN A 2 10.48 -38.11 6.65
N GLU A 3 9.75 -39.20 6.85
CA GLU A 3 8.33 -39.27 6.46
C GLU A 3 7.42 -38.36 7.33
N SER A 4 7.81 -38.02 8.57
CA SER A 4 6.92 -37.24 9.45
C SER A 4 6.94 -35.73 9.15
N ILE A 5 8.08 -35.17 8.73
CA ILE A 5 8.20 -33.73 8.42
C ILE A 5 7.45 -33.41 7.13
N LEU A 6 7.65 -34.22 6.08
CA LEU A 6 6.94 -34.05 4.80
C LEU A 6 5.43 -34.17 4.97
N GLY A 7 4.97 -35.14 5.78
CA GLY A 7 3.55 -35.28 6.13
C GLY A 7 2.97 -34.06 6.87
N THR A 8 3.78 -33.39 7.69
CA THR A 8 3.38 -32.18 8.44
C THR A 8 3.19 -30.96 7.54
N ILE A 9 4.02 -30.81 6.51
CA ILE A 9 3.99 -29.66 5.58
C ILE A 9 2.99 -29.87 4.43
N GLN A 10 2.62 -31.12 4.13
CA GLN A 10 1.73 -31.45 3.01
C GLN A 10 0.45 -30.60 2.93
N PRO A 11 -0.28 -30.32 4.04
CA PRO A 11 -1.51 -29.54 3.99
C PRO A 11 -1.31 -28.08 3.55
N ILE A 12 -0.17 -27.48 3.87
CA ILE A 12 0.13 -26.05 3.58
C ILE A 12 0.95 -25.85 2.31
N ARG A 13 1.34 -26.93 1.62
CA ARG A 13 2.33 -26.90 0.52
C ARG A 13 1.98 -25.88 -0.58
N HIS A 14 0.70 -25.75 -0.93
CA HIS A 14 0.25 -24.84 -1.98
C HIS A 14 0.38 -23.38 -1.55
N GLY A 15 0.04 -23.09 -0.29
CA GLY A 15 0.27 -21.77 0.30
C GLY A 15 1.75 -21.40 0.31
N LEU A 16 2.60 -22.35 0.71
CA LEU A 16 4.05 -22.14 0.76
C LEU A 16 4.63 -21.91 -0.64
N PHE A 17 4.18 -22.68 -1.64
CA PHE A 17 4.55 -22.46 -3.04
C PHE A 17 4.14 -21.07 -3.53
N MET A 18 2.91 -20.62 -3.22
CA MET A 18 2.45 -19.28 -3.56
C MET A 18 3.27 -18.17 -2.86
N ALA A 19 3.66 -18.36 -1.60
CA ALA A 19 4.52 -17.43 -0.89
C ALA A 19 5.92 -17.34 -1.53
N VAL A 20 6.49 -18.47 -1.95
CA VAL A 20 7.77 -18.48 -2.70
C VAL A 20 7.61 -17.80 -4.06
N LEU A 21 6.52 -18.04 -4.78
CA LEU A 21 6.23 -17.31 -6.02
C LEU A 21 6.13 -15.81 -5.79
N ALA A 22 5.52 -15.35 -4.69
CA ALA A 22 5.44 -13.93 -4.35
C ALA A 22 6.84 -13.32 -4.16
N LEU A 23 7.76 -14.04 -3.49
CA LEU A 23 9.16 -13.60 -3.35
C LEU A 23 9.89 -13.53 -4.69
N LEU A 24 9.70 -14.52 -5.55
CA LEU A 24 10.28 -14.52 -6.89
C LEU A 24 9.77 -13.34 -7.73
N PHE A 25 8.46 -13.07 -7.70
CA PHE A 25 7.89 -11.90 -8.36
C PHE A 25 8.43 -10.59 -7.79
N GLY A 26 8.59 -10.49 -6.46
CA GLY A 26 9.20 -9.33 -5.82
C GLY A 26 10.63 -9.07 -6.29
N ALA A 27 11.46 -10.12 -6.36
CA ALA A 27 12.84 -10.04 -6.83
C ALA A 27 12.92 -9.69 -8.33
N LEU A 28 12.11 -10.32 -9.17
CA LEU A 28 12.02 -10.00 -10.60
C LEU A 28 11.55 -8.58 -10.83
N TRP A 29 10.57 -8.12 -10.05
CA TRP A 29 10.07 -6.75 -10.10
C TRP A 29 11.13 -5.73 -9.68
N ALA A 30 11.94 -6.01 -8.65
CA ALA A 30 13.08 -5.16 -8.31
C ALA A 30 14.12 -5.10 -9.44
N ALA A 31 14.46 -6.24 -10.05
CA ALA A 31 15.39 -6.26 -11.17
C ALA A 31 14.84 -5.46 -12.38
N TYR A 32 13.54 -5.59 -12.66
CA TYR A 32 12.85 -4.80 -13.68
C TYR A 32 12.93 -3.30 -13.37
N MET A 33 12.53 -2.88 -12.17
CA MET A 33 12.59 -1.47 -11.75
C MET A 33 14.01 -0.92 -11.80
N ALA A 34 15.01 -1.69 -11.39
CA ALA A 34 16.42 -1.27 -11.42
C ALA A 34 16.94 -1.03 -12.85
N THR A 35 16.49 -1.84 -13.82
CA THR A 35 16.93 -1.72 -15.23
C THR A 35 16.12 -0.72 -16.04
N HIS A 36 14.88 -0.43 -15.63
CA HIS A 36 13.96 0.45 -16.36
C HIS A 36 13.61 1.73 -15.58
N HIS A 37 14.34 2.06 -14.51
CA HIS A 37 14.05 3.19 -13.63
C HIS A 37 13.90 4.51 -14.41
N GLU A 38 14.93 4.87 -15.18
CA GLU A 38 14.96 6.10 -15.97
C GLU A 38 13.87 6.12 -17.05
N GLN A 39 13.63 4.97 -17.70
CA GLN A 39 12.61 4.86 -18.73
C GLN A 39 11.20 5.04 -18.16
N LEU A 40 10.90 4.44 -17.00
CA LEU A 40 9.63 4.59 -16.32
C LEU A 40 9.42 6.02 -15.83
N HIS A 41 10.45 6.62 -15.22
CA HIS A 41 10.39 8.00 -14.73
C HIS A 41 10.13 8.98 -15.88
N GLY A 42 10.93 8.94 -16.94
CA GLY A 42 10.75 9.81 -18.10
C GLY A 42 9.42 9.57 -18.83
N ALA A 43 8.95 8.31 -18.90
CA ALA A 43 7.64 8.02 -19.47
C ALA A 43 6.49 8.63 -18.65
N PHE A 44 6.59 8.63 -17.32
CA PHE A 44 5.60 9.26 -16.46
C PHE A 44 5.65 10.78 -16.56
N GLU A 45 6.83 11.40 -16.58
CA GLU A 45 6.98 12.85 -16.78
C GLU A 45 6.37 13.30 -18.11
N ALA A 46 6.69 12.61 -19.21
CA ALA A 46 6.13 12.92 -20.53
C ALA A 46 4.60 12.79 -20.56
N GLN A 47 4.02 11.83 -19.82
CA GLN A 47 2.56 11.70 -19.70
C GLN A 47 1.94 12.85 -18.89
N VAL A 48 2.59 13.28 -17.80
CA VAL A 48 2.16 14.43 -17.00
C VAL A 48 2.18 15.70 -17.85
N GLU A 49 3.27 15.97 -18.56
CA GLU A 49 3.41 17.13 -19.44
C GLU A 49 2.33 17.13 -20.52
N LYS A 50 2.10 15.98 -21.18
CA LYS A 50 1.05 15.84 -22.21
C LYS A 50 -0.35 16.14 -21.65
N LYS A 51 -0.64 15.69 -20.42
CA LYS A 51 -1.92 15.97 -19.75
C LYS A 51 -2.08 17.45 -19.42
N GLN A 52 -1.04 18.08 -18.88
CA GLN A 52 -1.02 19.51 -18.60
C GLN A 52 -1.18 20.37 -19.86
N GLN A 53 -0.51 20.00 -20.96
CA GLN A 53 -0.66 20.67 -22.25
C GLN A 53 -2.09 20.52 -22.81
N ALA A 54 -2.70 19.35 -22.67
CA ALA A 54 -4.07 19.12 -23.11
C ALA A 54 -5.09 19.94 -22.29
N GLU A 55 -4.92 20.00 -20.97
CA GLU A 55 -5.74 20.83 -20.08
C GLU A 55 -5.58 22.33 -20.39
N MET A 56 -4.35 22.80 -20.61
CA MET A 56 -4.07 24.19 -20.99
C MET A 56 -4.71 24.54 -22.33
N LYS A 57 -4.63 23.64 -23.32
CA LYS A 57 -5.28 23.84 -24.63
C LYS A 57 -6.81 23.93 -24.48
N HIS A 58 -7.42 23.05 -23.68
CA HIS A 58 -8.85 23.09 -23.43
C HIS A 58 -9.28 24.38 -22.72
N LEU A 59 -8.47 24.91 -21.80
CA LEU A 59 -8.72 26.18 -21.14
C LEU A 59 -8.62 27.36 -22.10
N MET A 60 -7.64 27.38 -23.00
CA MET A 60 -7.51 28.40 -24.05
C MET A 60 -8.70 28.38 -25.02
N GLU A 61 -9.14 27.19 -25.45
CA GLU A 61 -10.32 27.02 -26.31
C GLU A 61 -11.61 27.48 -25.61
N GLY A 62 -11.73 27.28 -24.30
CA GLY A 62 -12.89 27.74 -23.51
C GLY A 62 -12.96 29.26 -23.34
N MET A 63 -11.82 29.94 -23.17
CA MET A 63 -11.78 31.39 -22.96
C MET A 63 -12.11 32.21 -24.22
N ASP A 64 -11.82 31.67 -25.41
CA ASP A 64 -11.92 32.40 -26.68
C ASP A 64 -13.38 32.60 -27.16
N MET A 65 -14.32 31.77 -26.70
CA MET A 65 -15.73 31.82 -27.16
C MET A 65 -16.68 32.63 -26.27
N GLU A 66 -16.46 32.70 -24.95
CA GLU A 66 -17.33 33.48 -24.05
C GLU A 66 -16.90 34.95 -23.90
N THR A 67 -15.62 35.27 -24.13
CA THR A 67 -15.11 36.64 -23.90
C THR A 67 -15.34 37.59 -25.09
N MET A 68 -15.66 37.07 -26.29
CA MET A 68 -16.00 37.90 -27.46
C MET A 68 -17.49 38.27 -27.55
N SER A 69 -18.32 37.83 -26.59
CA SER A 69 -19.70 38.34 -26.41
C SER A 69 -19.75 39.42 -25.32
N MET A 70 -18.75 40.29 -25.25
CA MET A 70 -18.84 41.54 -24.49
C MET A 70 -19.65 42.56 -25.30
N ASP A 71 -20.97 42.47 -25.12
CA ASP A 71 -21.90 43.55 -25.37
C ASP A 71 -21.48 44.76 -24.52
N HIS A 72 -21.12 45.85 -25.20
CA HIS A 72 -20.72 47.12 -24.61
C HIS A 72 -21.90 47.79 -23.89
N SER A 73 -22.20 47.39 -22.64
CA SER A 73 -23.04 48.20 -21.75
C SER A 73 -22.20 48.77 -20.60
N HIS A 74 -21.96 50.07 -20.68
CA HIS A 74 -21.23 50.85 -19.69
C HIS A 74 -22.07 51.02 -18.43
N SER A 75 -21.65 50.39 -17.32
CA SER A 75 -22.12 50.76 -15.99
C SER A 75 -20.94 51.31 -15.18
N ALA A 76 -20.93 52.63 -15.02
CA ALA A 76 -20.02 53.36 -14.15
C ALA A 76 -20.36 53.08 -12.68
N GLY A 77 -19.42 52.53 -11.92
CA GLY A 77 -19.64 52.23 -10.49
C GLY A 77 -18.34 52.03 -9.71
N THR A 78 -17.80 53.15 -9.22
CA THR A 78 -17.08 53.34 -7.94
C THR A 78 -16.05 52.28 -7.49
N ALA A 79 -14.78 52.67 -7.62
CA ALA A 79 -13.62 52.02 -7.03
C ALA A 79 -13.57 52.22 -5.50
N VAL A 80 -13.39 51.13 -4.75
CA VAL A 80 -12.88 51.14 -3.38
C VAL A 80 -11.64 50.26 -3.34
N GLY A 81 -10.49 50.89 -3.16
CA GLY A 81 -9.19 50.24 -3.12
C GLY A 81 -8.95 49.51 -1.81
N HIS A 82 -8.37 48.32 -1.91
CA HIS A 82 -7.60 47.72 -0.83
C HIS A 82 -6.25 47.27 -1.38
N HIS A 83 -5.23 48.08 -1.08
CA HIS A 83 -3.83 47.72 -1.23
C HIS A 83 -3.50 46.60 -0.25
N GLN A 84 -3.21 45.39 -0.74
CA GLN A 84 -2.53 44.37 0.05
C GLN A 84 -1.07 44.35 -0.38
N ALA A 85 -0.21 44.78 0.54
CA ALA A 85 1.22 44.92 0.34
C ALA A 85 1.86 43.55 0.07
N VAL A 86 2.52 43.45 -1.09
CA VAL A 86 3.40 42.34 -1.46
C VAL A 86 4.74 42.58 -0.78
N THR A 87 5.13 41.72 0.16
CA THR A 87 6.51 41.62 0.64
C THR A 87 7.25 40.58 -0.21
N PRO A 88 8.44 40.90 -0.75
CA PRO A 88 9.27 39.94 -1.45
C PRO A 88 10.20 39.24 -0.44
N ASP A 89 9.84 38.03 0.01
CA ASP A 89 10.74 37.25 0.86
C ASP A 89 11.69 36.40 0.01
N TYR A 90 12.94 36.84 0.08
CA TYR A 90 14.17 36.19 -0.34
C TYR A 90 14.47 34.97 0.56
N PHE A 91 14.95 33.88 -0.06
CA PHE A 91 15.84 32.85 0.48
C PHE A 91 15.72 32.48 1.97
N SER A 92 15.20 31.27 2.28
CA SER A 92 15.58 30.56 3.49
C SER A 92 15.77 29.07 3.18
N ASP A 93 17.04 28.71 3.19
CA ASP A 93 17.61 27.37 3.11
C ASP A 93 17.54 26.74 4.51
N GLY A 94 17.06 25.49 4.59
CA GLY A 94 17.24 24.53 5.69
C GLY A 94 16.82 24.93 7.12
N HIS A 95 15.76 24.29 7.65
CA HIS A 95 15.78 23.71 8.99
C HIS A 95 14.57 22.79 9.22
N ASP A 96 14.87 21.54 9.59
CA ASP A 96 13.93 20.62 10.24
C ASP A 96 13.44 21.24 11.55
N ASP A 97 12.13 21.46 11.70
CA ASP A 97 11.51 21.47 13.02
C ASP A 97 10.04 21.07 12.97
N ALA A 98 9.71 20.18 13.92
CA ALA A 98 8.41 19.60 14.15
C ALA A 98 7.53 20.51 15.02
N SER A 99 6.22 20.28 14.90
CA SER A 99 5.12 20.68 15.79
C SER A 99 4.54 22.10 15.63
N GLY A 100 3.39 22.16 14.95
CA GLY A 100 2.46 23.28 14.96
C GLY A 100 1.12 22.85 14.36
N HIS A 101 0.09 22.73 15.19
CA HIS A 101 -1.26 22.34 14.81
C HIS A 101 -1.92 23.39 13.88
N GLU A 102 -2.11 23.04 12.61
CA GLU A 102 -3.13 23.67 11.75
C GLU A 102 -4.12 22.60 11.27
N ALA A 103 -5.34 22.69 11.79
CA ALA A 103 -6.48 21.93 11.32
C ALA A 103 -7.07 22.65 10.10
N GLY A 104 -6.83 22.12 8.90
CA GLY A 104 -7.59 22.49 7.70
C GLY A 104 -6.77 22.85 6.45
N ALA A 105 -5.45 22.97 6.56
CA ALA A 105 -4.60 23.05 5.37
C ALA A 105 -4.46 21.64 4.79
N GLN A 106 -5.17 21.36 3.69
CA GLN A 106 -4.84 20.25 2.81
C GLN A 106 -3.36 20.43 2.43
N HIS A 107 -2.47 19.70 3.08
CA HIS A 107 -1.08 19.63 2.68
C HIS A 107 -1.06 19.03 1.27
N SER A 108 -1.13 19.90 0.27
CA SER A 108 -0.74 19.63 -1.10
C SER A 108 0.76 19.38 -1.06
N HIS A 109 1.12 18.18 -0.59
CA HIS A 109 2.38 17.53 -0.93
C HIS A 109 2.36 17.40 -2.45
N SER A 110 2.69 18.47 -3.17
CA SER A 110 2.71 18.52 -4.63
C SER A 110 3.94 17.77 -5.14
N GLY A 111 4.08 16.51 -4.72
CA GLY A 111 4.86 15.56 -5.49
C GLY A 111 4.30 15.56 -6.90
N SER A 112 5.18 15.55 -7.90
CA SER A 112 4.72 15.31 -9.26
C SER A 112 3.96 13.98 -9.29
N LEU A 113 2.89 13.88 -10.08
CA LEU A 113 2.14 12.63 -10.26
C LEU A 113 3.05 11.46 -10.66
N ALA A 114 4.14 11.75 -11.37
CA ALA A 114 5.19 10.80 -11.72
C ALA A 114 5.90 10.22 -10.47
N LYS A 115 6.22 11.07 -9.48
CA LYS A 115 6.83 10.63 -8.21
C LYS A 115 5.87 9.74 -7.41
N ASP A 116 4.60 10.11 -7.35
CA ASP A 116 3.57 9.33 -6.64
C ASP A 116 3.36 7.96 -7.30
N ALA A 117 3.33 7.92 -8.64
CA ALA A 117 3.29 6.68 -9.40
C ALA A 117 4.49 5.78 -9.08
N MET A 118 5.71 6.33 -9.10
CA MET A 118 6.94 5.60 -8.78
C MET A 118 6.94 5.06 -7.34
N GLN A 119 6.49 5.85 -6.36
CA GLN A 119 6.36 5.41 -4.97
C GLN A 119 5.39 4.23 -4.83
N ARG A 120 4.27 4.23 -5.57
CA ARG A 120 3.31 3.12 -5.58
C ARG A 120 3.90 1.85 -6.21
N LEU A 121 4.68 1.99 -7.30
CA LEU A 121 5.41 0.86 -7.89
C LEU A 121 6.44 0.25 -6.93
N LEU A 122 7.19 1.10 -6.23
CA LEU A 122 8.17 0.67 -5.22
C LEU A 122 7.48 -0.01 -4.02
N ARG A 123 6.34 0.50 -3.59
CA ARG A 123 5.52 -0.12 -2.54
C ARG A 123 5.06 -1.53 -2.94
N GLY A 124 4.72 -1.75 -4.21
CA GLY A 124 4.45 -3.09 -4.76
C GLY A 124 5.62 -4.06 -4.56
N HIS A 125 6.87 -3.64 -4.84
CA HIS A 125 8.06 -4.45 -4.57
C HIS A 125 8.19 -4.83 -3.10
N ILE A 126 8.15 -3.82 -2.21
CA ILE A 126 8.32 -4.00 -0.77
C ILE A 126 7.28 -4.97 -0.22
N HIS A 127 6.04 -4.88 -0.70
CA HIS A 127 4.98 -5.80 -0.29
C HIS A 127 5.15 -7.22 -0.81
N PHE A 128 5.62 -7.44 -2.04
CA PHE A 128 5.95 -8.79 -2.50
C PHE A 128 6.97 -9.47 -1.59
N MET A 129 8.05 -8.76 -1.26
CA MET A 129 9.11 -9.30 -0.41
C MET A 129 8.62 -9.50 1.04
N GLY A 130 8.07 -8.45 1.66
CA GLY A 130 7.64 -8.49 3.06
C GLY A 130 6.49 -9.47 3.30
N ILE A 131 5.46 -9.47 2.46
CA ILE A 131 4.30 -10.36 2.62
C ILE A 131 4.66 -11.80 2.22
N GLY A 132 5.52 -12.00 1.21
CA GLY A 132 6.03 -13.32 0.86
C GLY A 132 6.76 -13.99 2.02
N VAL A 133 7.69 -13.27 2.69
CA VAL A 133 8.40 -13.78 3.88
C VAL A 133 7.42 -14.04 5.02
N LEU A 134 6.54 -13.06 5.32
CA LEU A 134 5.56 -13.18 6.40
C LEU A 134 4.65 -14.39 6.20
N ALA A 135 4.12 -14.58 4.98
CA ALA A 135 3.27 -15.72 4.64
C ALA A 135 4.03 -17.04 4.78
N ALA A 136 5.26 -17.14 4.27
CA ALA A 136 6.06 -18.35 4.41
C ALA A 136 6.28 -18.73 5.89
N VAL A 137 6.63 -17.76 6.74
CA VAL A 137 6.84 -17.97 8.18
C VAL A 137 5.54 -18.39 8.88
N LEU A 138 4.44 -17.67 8.67
CA LEU A 138 3.16 -17.98 9.32
C LEU A 138 2.59 -19.33 8.85
N LEU A 139 2.80 -19.69 7.59
CA LEU A 139 2.43 -21.01 7.07
C LEU A 139 3.25 -22.11 7.72
N LEU A 140 4.58 -21.95 7.83
CA LEU A 140 5.42 -22.91 8.54
C LEU A 140 4.97 -23.08 10.00
N ILE A 141 4.69 -21.99 10.72
CA ILE A 141 4.11 -22.06 12.07
C ILE A 141 2.80 -22.84 12.06
N THR A 142 1.89 -22.53 11.12
CA THR A 142 0.60 -23.21 10.95
C THR A 142 0.78 -24.71 10.73
N ALA A 143 1.82 -25.16 10.02
CA ALA A 143 2.13 -26.57 9.80
C ALA A 143 2.26 -27.35 11.12
N PHE A 144 2.90 -26.74 12.12
CA PHE A 144 3.23 -27.35 13.40
C PHE A 144 2.15 -27.18 14.48
N THR A 145 1.06 -26.47 14.19
CA THR A 145 -0.10 -26.40 15.08
C THR A 145 -0.83 -27.74 15.18
N SER A 146 -1.63 -27.92 16.22
CA SER A 146 -2.55 -29.04 16.43
C SER A 146 -3.82 -28.98 15.57
N LEU A 147 -3.93 -27.97 14.69
CA LEU A 147 -5.08 -27.75 13.83
C LEU A 147 -5.31 -28.94 12.87
N LYS A 148 -6.57 -29.26 12.57
CA LYS A 148 -6.91 -30.30 11.60
C LYS A 148 -6.38 -29.93 10.20
N ASN A 149 -5.94 -30.93 9.44
CA ASN A 149 -5.36 -30.74 8.10
C ASN A 149 -6.27 -29.95 7.13
N CYS A 150 -7.59 -30.15 7.22
CA CYS A 150 -8.57 -29.39 6.41
C CYS A 150 -8.42 -27.87 6.63
N TRP A 151 -8.32 -27.42 7.88
CA TRP A 151 -8.15 -26.00 8.19
C TRP A 151 -6.76 -25.47 7.85
N LYS A 152 -5.71 -26.29 8.03
CA LYS A 152 -4.35 -25.95 7.55
C LYS A 152 -4.33 -25.72 6.04
N TYR A 153 -5.09 -26.51 5.28
CA TYR A 153 -5.23 -26.32 3.83
C TYR A 153 -5.95 -25.00 3.50
N VAL A 154 -7.08 -24.72 4.15
CA VAL A 154 -7.83 -23.46 3.95
C VAL A 154 -6.97 -22.23 4.30
N LEU A 155 -6.31 -22.24 5.46
CA LEU A 155 -5.40 -21.16 5.87
C LEU A 155 -4.22 -21.05 4.90
N GLY A 156 -3.65 -22.19 4.48
CA GLY A 156 -2.64 -22.29 3.44
C GLY A 156 -3.02 -21.54 2.17
N PHE A 157 -4.18 -21.86 1.64
CA PHE A 157 -4.67 -21.31 0.38
C PHE A 157 -5.01 -19.82 0.48
N THR A 158 -5.73 -19.42 1.52
CA THR A 158 -6.14 -18.02 1.74
C THR A 158 -4.93 -17.10 1.96
N PHE A 159 -3.93 -17.51 2.77
CA PHE A 159 -2.68 -16.77 2.91
C PHE A 159 -1.92 -16.66 1.58
N GLY A 160 -1.77 -17.78 0.87
CA GLY A 160 -1.03 -17.83 -0.39
C GLY A 160 -1.64 -16.92 -1.47
N ILE A 161 -2.96 -16.97 -1.65
CA ILE A 161 -3.68 -16.10 -2.59
C ILE A 161 -3.55 -14.64 -2.18
N GLY A 162 -3.80 -14.33 -0.91
CA GLY A 162 -3.69 -12.95 -0.42
C GLY A 162 -2.29 -12.38 -0.65
N ALA A 163 -1.24 -13.17 -0.39
CA ALA A 163 0.16 -12.78 -0.59
C ALA A 163 0.52 -12.55 -2.06
N LEU A 164 -0.05 -13.32 -2.98
CA LEU A 164 0.18 -13.15 -4.42
C LEU A 164 -0.66 -12.03 -5.04
N ALA A 165 -1.91 -11.85 -4.61
CA ALA A 165 -2.85 -10.92 -5.24
C ALA A 165 -2.67 -9.47 -4.76
N TYR A 166 -2.24 -9.26 -3.51
CA TYR A 166 -2.14 -7.91 -2.93
C TYR A 166 -1.04 -7.04 -3.58
N PRO A 167 0.22 -7.49 -3.75
CA PRO A 167 1.27 -6.64 -4.32
C PRO A 167 1.03 -6.20 -5.77
N PRO A 168 0.48 -7.03 -6.69
CA PRO A 168 0.09 -6.58 -8.03
C PRO A 168 -0.90 -5.40 -8.04
N ALA A 169 -1.79 -5.31 -7.05
CA ALA A 169 -2.73 -4.19 -6.97
C ALA A 169 -2.00 -2.85 -6.80
N TRP A 170 -0.91 -2.80 -6.02
CA TRP A 170 -0.06 -1.61 -5.89
C TRP A 170 0.66 -1.24 -7.19
N ILE A 171 1.15 -2.24 -7.92
CA ILE A 171 1.81 -2.03 -9.21
C ILE A 171 0.83 -1.44 -10.23
N LEU A 172 -0.36 -2.05 -10.34
CA LEU A 172 -1.43 -1.54 -11.22
C LEU A 172 -1.86 -0.12 -10.82
N MET A 173 -1.98 0.15 -9.52
CA MET A 173 -2.30 1.48 -9.00
C MET A 173 -1.22 2.49 -9.41
N GLY A 174 0.07 2.14 -9.30
CA GLY A 174 1.18 3.01 -9.72
C GLY A 174 1.09 3.41 -11.18
N PHE A 175 0.91 2.44 -12.09
CA PHE A 175 0.76 2.73 -13.52
C PHE A 175 -0.46 3.59 -13.85
N ARG A 176 -1.58 3.41 -13.14
CA ARG A 176 -2.80 4.19 -13.37
C ARG A 176 -2.78 5.59 -12.74
N THR A 177 -1.81 5.87 -11.86
CA THR A 177 -1.78 7.12 -11.10
C THR A 177 -1.56 8.34 -11.99
N VAL A 178 -0.71 8.24 -13.02
CA VAL A 178 -0.44 9.37 -13.92
C VAL A 178 -1.65 9.71 -14.78
N GLU A 179 -2.34 8.68 -15.28
CA GLU A 179 -3.51 8.84 -16.14
C GLU A 179 -4.73 9.34 -15.36
N LEU A 180 -5.10 8.63 -14.30
CA LEU A 180 -6.35 8.84 -13.58
C LEU A 180 -6.22 9.79 -12.39
N GLY A 181 -5.00 10.06 -11.92
CA GLY A 181 -4.76 10.70 -10.64
C GLY A 181 -4.81 9.70 -9.47
N PRO A 182 -4.36 10.11 -8.27
CA PRO A 182 -4.15 9.20 -7.15
C PRO A 182 -5.42 8.47 -6.67
N GLU A 183 -6.52 9.21 -6.50
CA GLU A 183 -7.79 8.70 -5.96
C GLU A 183 -8.51 7.76 -6.93
N ALA A 184 -8.63 8.16 -8.21
CA ALA A 184 -9.28 7.33 -9.21
C ALA A 184 -8.45 6.08 -9.54
N ALA A 185 -7.12 6.16 -9.52
CA ALA A 185 -6.27 4.99 -9.65
C ALA A 185 -6.49 3.99 -8.49
N GLU A 186 -6.64 4.48 -7.27
CA GLU A 186 -6.96 3.65 -6.10
C GLU A 186 -8.32 2.97 -6.25
N ALA A 187 -9.37 3.75 -6.54
CA ALA A 187 -10.72 3.22 -6.77
C ALA A 187 -10.74 2.13 -7.86
N SER A 188 -9.94 2.29 -8.91
CA SER A 188 -9.86 1.36 -10.04
C SER A 188 -9.28 -0.03 -9.70
N VAL A 189 -8.57 -0.15 -8.57
CA VAL A 189 -7.95 -1.42 -8.12
C VAL A 189 -8.60 -2.00 -6.87
N MET A 190 -9.56 -1.30 -6.25
CA MET A 190 -10.20 -1.73 -5.00
C MET A 190 -10.87 -3.10 -5.09
N TRP A 191 -11.40 -3.47 -6.26
CA TRP A 191 -12.00 -4.78 -6.50
C TRP A 191 -11.02 -5.96 -6.33
N LEU A 192 -9.72 -5.72 -6.56
CA LEU A 192 -8.65 -6.70 -6.34
C LEU A 192 -8.02 -6.53 -4.96
N PHE A 193 -7.73 -5.27 -4.60
CA PHE A 193 -7.05 -4.92 -3.35
C PHE A 193 -7.84 -5.34 -2.11
N GLY A 194 -9.14 -5.00 -2.06
CA GLY A 194 -10.00 -5.26 -0.90
C GLY A 194 -10.07 -6.74 -0.52
N PRO A 195 -10.47 -7.64 -1.44
CA PRO A 195 -10.51 -9.07 -1.16
C PRO A 195 -9.14 -9.65 -0.79
N ALA A 196 -8.05 -9.22 -1.42
CA ALA A 196 -6.72 -9.71 -1.11
C ALA A 196 -6.27 -9.33 0.31
N VAL A 197 -6.50 -8.08 0.73
CA VAL A 197 -6.24 -7.62 2.12
C VAL A 197 -7.13 -8.37 3.09
N ALA A 198 -8.42 -8.52 2.79
CA ALA A 198 -9.36 -9.21 3.67
C ALA A 198 -8.92 -10.66 3.91
N LEU A 199 -8.48 -11.37 2.87
CA LEU A 199 -7.92 -12.72 3.00
C LEU A 199 -6.66 -12.75 3.88
N LEU A 200 -5.70 -11.86 3.64
CA LEU A 200 -4.47 -11.79 4.45
C LEU A 200 -4.77 -11.52 5.93
N MET A 201 -5.59 -10.51 6.21
CA MET A 201 -5.91 -10.10 7.58
C MET A 201 -6.75 -11.16 8.29
N ALA A 202 -7.73 -11.76 7.61
CA ALA A 202 -8.54 -12.84 8.18
C ALA A 202 -7.69 -14.07 8.51
N SER A 203 -6.78 -14.47 7.61
CA SER A 203 -5.92 -15.63 7.86
C SER A 203 -4.89 -15.35 8.95
N MET A 204 -4.33 -14.14 9.02
CA MET A 204 -3.44 -13.73 10.10
C MET A 204 -4.16 -13.76 11.46
N ALA A 205 -5.36 -13.17 11.53
CA ALA A 205 -6.18 -13.20 12.73
C ALA A 205 -6.54 -14.64 13.15
N ALA A 206 -6.91 -15.50 12.20
CA ALA A 206 -7.22 -16.90 12.47
C ALA A 206 -6.01 -17.67 13.02
N VAL A 207 -4.81 -17.48 12.44
CA VAL A 207 -3.58 -18.09 12.96
C VAL A 207 -3.27 -17.57 14.36
N SER A 208 -3.37 -16.26 14.60
CA SER A 208 -3.17 -15.69 15.93
C SER A 208 -4.13 -16.28 16.96
N VAL A 209 -5.41 -16.43 16.63
CA VAL A 209 -6.41 -17.06 17.51
C VAL A 209 -6.05 -18.52 17.79
N VAL A 210 -5.66 -19.31 16.78
CA VAL A 210 -5.24 -20.70 16.98
C VAL A 210 -4.03 -20.77 17.93
N LEU A 211 -3.02 -19.93 17.73
CA LEU A 211 -1.83 -19.89 18.59
C LEU A 211 -2.18 -19.48 20.03
N LEU A 212 -3.07 -18.51 20.21
CA LEU A 212 -3.55 -18.10 21.54
C LEU A 212 -4.31 -19.24 22.24
N LEU A 213 -5.18 -19.95 21.53
CA LEU A 213 -5.89 -21.10 22.11
C LEU A 213 -4.91 -22.21 22.48
N GLU A 214 -3.95 -22.55 21.61
CA GLU A 214 -2.95 -23.58 21.90
C GLU A 214 -2.10 -23.24 23.12
N THR A 215 -1.64 -21.99 23.23
CA THR A 215 -0.86 -21.54 24.40
C THR A 215 -1.68 -21.61 25.70
N LEU A 216 -2.94 -21.19 25.69
CA LEU A 216 -3.84 -21.29 26.85
C LEU A 216 -4.16 -22.75 27.23
N PHE A 217 -4.37 -23.63 26.25
CA PHE A 217 -4.64 -25.06 26.51
C PHE A 217 -3.40 -25.79 27.03
N LEU A 218 -2.21 -25.49 26.52
CA LEU A 218 -0.95 -26.08 27.00
C LEU A 218 -0.66 -25.68 28.45
N GLN A 219 -0.89 -24.42 28.82
CA GLN A 219 -0.77 -23.96 30.20
C GLN A 219 -1.68 -24.70 31.18
N ASN A 220 -2.87 -25.13 30.71
CA ASN A 220 -3.79 -25.90 31.54
C ASN A 220 -3.43 -27.39 31.66
N ARG A 221 -2.71 -27.95 30.68
CA ARG A 221 -2.30 -29.37 30.65
C ARG A 221 -1.02 -29.66 31.43
N ILE A 222 -0.13 -28.68 31.60
CA ILE A 222 1.16 -28.86 32.30
C ILE A 222 1.10 -28.16 33.67
N PRO A 223 0.64 -28.83 34.74
CA PRO A 223 0.51 -28.23 36.07
C PRO A 223 1.85 -27.76 36.67
N ILE A 224 2.98 -28.31 36.21
CA ILE A 224 4.33 -27.93 36.67
C ILE A 224 4.66 -26.46 36.32
N LEU A 225 4.09 -25.90 35.24
CA LEU A 225 4.30 -24.49 34.88
C LEU A 225 3.45 -23.51 35.70
N LYS A 226 2.33 -23.97 36.30
CA LYS A 226 1.50 -23.12 37.16
C LYS A 226 2.23 -22.71 38.45
N ASN A 227 3.10 -23.58 38.97
CA ASN A 227 3.85 -23.29 40.19
C ASN A 227 5.04 -22.33 39.96
N CYS A 228 5.60 -22.25 38.74
CA CYS A 228 6.70 -21.32 38.43
C CYS A 228 6.25 -19.84 38.26
N PHE A 229 4.97 -19.58 37.97
CA PHE A 229 4.50 -18.21 37.69
C PHE A 229 3.85 -17.54 38.92
N ILE A 230 3.42 -18.32 39.92
CA ILE A 230 2.73 -17.80 41.12
C ILE A 230 3.72 -17.29 42.18
N ASP A 231 4.96 -17.77 42.22
CA ASP A 231 5.93 -17.41 43.27
C ASP A 231 6.60 -16.03 43.12
N ARG A 232 6.28 -15.23 42.09
CA ARG A 232 6.87 -13.89 41.90
C ARG A 232 6.08 -12.72 42.51
N LYS A 233 5.00 -12.97 43.25
CA LYS A 233 4.21 -11.91 43.91
C LYS A 233 4.38 -11.84 45.43
N GLY A 234 5.38 -12.53 46.00
CA GLY A 234 5.55 -12.66 47.46
C GLY A 234 6.91 -12.24 48.00
N GLY A 235 7.57 -11.22 47.45
CA GLY A 235 8.82 -10.65 47.96
C GLY A 235 8.87 -9.14 47.78
#